data_AF-K2C8L3-F1
#
_entry.id   AF-K2C8L3-F1
#
_cell.length_a   1.000
_cell.length_b   1.000
_cell.length_c   1.000
_cell.angle_alpha   90.00
_cell.angle_beta   90.00
_cell.angle_gamma   90.00
#
_symmetry.space_group_name_H-M   'P 1'
#
loop_
_entity.id
_entity.type
_entity.pdbx_description
1 polymer ?
#
loop_
_entity_poly.entity_id
_entity_poly.type
_entity_poly.pdbx_seq_one_letter_code
_entity_poly.pdbx_strand_id
1 'polypeptide(L)'
;MKKFNAVFTLLLIFVLAQLAGCQSSPGGIFSPSADLFVAKVEPSFLQPELSESAEGEGSTAATVVLPALALAFNVSNGVSCFVNSYVVRYYTPDGSSLNGGKFDHSGAISLLVDAPEMTWSPSEEEEETTTTGSGSAPNQTSIEVYLPSVYAFMNKGNTVITDDVSPVIAKIEFLGKDINDKEIRAAAQVNLVTTIKEADESE
;
A
#
# COMPACT_ATOMS: atom_id res chain seq x y z
N MET A 1 -55.78 -41.66 -15.62
CA MET A 1 -54.39 -41.17 -15.74
C MET A 1 -54.38 -39.64 -15.79
N LYS A 2 -54.40 -38.94 -14.64
CA LYS A 2 -54.36 -37.45 -14.58
C LYS A 2 -53.47 -36.88 -13.45
N LYS A 3 -52.93 -37.72 -12.57
CA LYS A 3 -52.19 -37.29 -11.37
C LYS A 3 -50.69 -37.07 -11.59
N PHE A 4 -50.13 -37.59 -12.69
CA PHE A 4 -48.70 -37.49 -12.99
C PHE A 4 -48.26 -36.09 -13.45
N ASN A 5 -49.15 -35.35 -14.12
CA ASN A 5 -48.88 -33.98 -14.59
C ASN A 5 -48.81 -32.96 -13.44
N ALA A 6 -49.64 -33.10 -12.41
CA ALA A 6 -49.67 -32.14 -11.30
C ALA A 6 -48.39 -32.18 -10.47
N VAL A 7 -47.85 -33.38 -10.22
CA VAL A 7 -46.59 -33.56 -9.47
C VAL A 7 -45.40 -33.02 -10.27
N PHE A 8 -45.34 -33.29 -11.57
CA PHE A 8 -44.26 -32.79 -12.43
C PHE A 8 -44.27 -31.26 -12.53
N THR A 9 -45.44 -30.64 -12.63
CA THR A 9 -45.57 -29.18 -12.70
C THR A 9 -45.17 -28.51 -11.38
N LEU A 10 -45.53 -29.11 -10.25
CA LEU A 10 -45.19 -28.59 -8.92
C LEU A 10 -43.70 -28.73 -8.61
N LEU A 11 -43.07 -29.81 -9.08
CA LEU A 11 -41.62 -30.03 -8.96
C LEU A 11 -40.82 -29.09 -9.88
N LEU A 12 -41.32 -28.80 -11.09
CA LEU A 12 -40.74 -27.81 -11.99
C LEU A 12 -40.80 -26.39 -11.40
N ILE A 13 -41.93 -26.00 -10.78
CA ILE A 13 -42.07 -24.70 -10.12
C ILE A 13 -41.14 -24.61 -8.90
N PHE A 14 -40.97 -25.70 -8.14
CA PHE A 14 -40.04 -25.72 -7.01
C PHE A 14 -38.58 -25.58 -7.45
N VAL A 15 -38.18 -26.25 -8.54
CA VAL A 15 -36.85 -26.11 -9.13
C VAL A 15 -36.62 -24.70 -9.68
N LEU A 16 -37.61 -24.11 -10.36
CA LEU A 16 -37.53 -22.73 -10.85
C LEU A 16 -37.48 -21.70 -9.71
N ALA A 17 -38.16 -21.93 -8.59
CA ALA A 17 -38.10 -21.07 -7.42
C ALA A 17 -36.74 -21.15 -6.69
N GLN A 18 -36.10 -22.33 -6.67
CA GLN A 18 -34.73 -22.48 -6.16
C GLN A 18 -33.69 -21.82 -7.08
N LEU A 19 -33.91 -21.85 -8.40
CA LEU A 19 -33.05 -21.15 -9.37
C LEU A 19 -33.25 -19.63 -9.32
N ALA A 20 -34.48 -19.14 -9.10
CA ALA A 20 -34.77 -17.72 -8.96
C ALA A 20 -34.35 -17.14 -7.60
N GLY A 21 -34.22 -17.98 -6.56
CA GLY A 21 -33.75 -17.60 -5.23
C GLY A 21 -32.23 -17.39 -5.11
N CYS A 22 -31.46 -17.69 -6.15
CA CYS A 22 -30.00 -17.52 -6.16
C CYS A 22 -29.52 -16.19 -6.79
N GLN A 23 -30.40 -15.23 -7.07
CA GLN A 23 -30.02 -13.98 -7.72
C GLN A 23 -30.44 -12.72 -6.95
N SER A 24 -30.21 -12.72 -5.64
CA SER A 24 -30.28 -11.50 -4.83
C SER A 24 -29.18 -11.46 -3.77
N SER A 25 -27.93 -11.42 -4.24
CA SER A 25 -26.83 -10.77 -3.53
C SER A 25 -26.11 -9.90 -4.56
N PRO A 26 -26.16 -8.56 -4.44
CA PRO A 26 -25.25 -7.70 -5.17
C PRO A 26 -23.83 -8.05 -4.67
N GLY A 27 -23.04 -8.73 -5.50
CA GLY A 27 -21.60 -8.97 -5.27
C GLY A 27 -21.19 -10.39 -4.82
N GLY A 28 -22.11 -11.30 -4.55
CA GLY A 28 -21.76 -12.66 -4.09
C GLY A 28 -21.43 -13.62 -5.23
N ILE A 29 -20.18 -14.11 -5.27
CA ILE A 29 -19.66 -15.27 -6.04
C ILE A 29 -18.99 -14.96 -7.41
N PHE A 30 -19.47 -14.03 -8.23
CA PHE A 30 -18.94 -13.85 -9.60
C PHE A 30 -18.20 -12.54 -9.91
N SER A 31 -18.13 -11.58 -8.99
CA SER A 31 -17.29 -10.38 -9.20
C SER A 31 -15.82 -10.73 -8.91
N PRO A 32 -14.85 -10.45 -9.80
CA PRO A 32 -13.44 -10.57 -9.44
C PRO A 32 -13.07 -9.60 -8.31
N SER A 33 -12.17 -10.00 -7.41
CA SER A 33 -11.62 -9.09 -6.39
C SER A 33 -10.49 -8.26 -6.99
N ALA A 34 -10.29 -7.01 -6.57
CA ALA A 34 -9.14 -6.23 -7.03
C ALA A 34 -7.80 -6.88 -6.66
N ASP A 35 -6.89 -6.95 -7.63
CA ASP A 35 -5.51 -7.43 -7.43
C ASP A 35 -4.56 -6.25 -7.30
N LEU A 36 -4.43 -5.75 -6.07
CA LEU A 36 -3.63 -4.58 -5.71
C LEU A 36 -2.18 -4.98 -5.40
N PHE A 37 -1.23 -4.22 -5.93
CA PHE A 37 0.18 -4.34 -5.57
C PHE A 37 0.87 -2.98 -5.50
N VAL A 38 1.99 -2.93 -4.77
CA VAL A 38 2.86 -1.76 -4.72
C VAL A 38 3.79 -1.80 -5.94
N ALA A 39 3.60 -0.86 -6.86
CA ALA A 39 4.35 -0.75 -8.11
C ALA A 39 5.71 -0.06 -7.92
N LYS A 40 5.81 0.89 -6.98
CA LYS A 40 7.03 1.66 -6.74
C LYS A 40 7.18 2.00 -5.26
N VAL A 41 8.43 1.95 -4.79
CA VAL A 41 8.84 2.36 -3.44
C VAL A 41 10.05 3.27 -3.60
N GLU A 42 9.93 4.53 -3.21
CA GLU A 42 11.02 5.51 -3.30
C GLU A 42 11.12 6.36 -2.02
N PRO A 43 12.33 6.54 -1.47
CA PRO A 43 13.59 5.90 -1.85
C PRO A 43 13.63 4.39 -1.50
N SER A 44 14.56 3.63 -2.10
CA SER A 44 14.72 2.19 -1.85
C SER A 44 15.23 1.85 -0.44
N PHE A 45 15.80 2.84 0.25
CA PHE A 45 16.14 2.82 1.66
C PHE A 45 15.91 4.24 2.22
N LEU A 46 15.53 4.34 3.49
CA LEU A 46 15.35 5.61 4.17
C LEU A 46 16.60 5.97 4.94
N GLN A 47 17.17 7.12 4.57
CA GLN A 47 18.36 7.68 5.17
C GLN A 47 18.06 9.08 5.71
N PRO A 48 18.50 9.44 6.93
CA PRO A 48 18.36 10.78 7.45
C PRO A 48 19.19 11.78 6.65
N GLU A 49 18.71 13.01 6.52
CA GLU A 49 19.39 14.12 5.84
C GLU A 49 19.61 15.27 6.83
N LEU A 50 20.54 16.19 6.55
CA LEU A 50 20.67 17.42 7.33
C LEU A 50 19.82 18.53 6.71
N SER A 51 19.11 19.29 7.55
CA SER A 51 18.49 20.53 7.11
C SER A 51 19.58 21.58 6.84
N GLU A 52 19.58 22.20 5.66
CA GLU A 52 20.42 23.37 5.41
C GLU A 52 19.99 24.52 6.34
N SER A 53 20.94 25.01 7.14
CA SER A 53 20.75 26.21 7.94
C SER A 53 20.65 27.41 6.99
N ALA A 54 19.46 28.01 6.89
CA ALA A 54 19.29 29.27 6.18
C ALA A 54 20.33 30.28 6.70
N GLU A 55 21.16 30.81 5.79
CA GLU A 55 22.21 31.77 6.10
C GLU A 55 21.61 32.98 6.81
N GLY A 56 21.79 33.03 8.13
CA GLY A 56 21.31 34.10 8.99
C GLY A 56 22.02 33.98 10.34
N GLU A 57 22.76 35.02 10.69
CA GLU A 57 23.64 35.12 11.86
C GLU A 57 23.04 34.51 13.14
N GLY A 58 23.66 33.42 13.60
CA GLY A 58 23.40 32.84 14.92
C GLY A 58 23.32 31.32 14.87
N SER A 59 24.49 30.65 14.99
CA SER A 59 24.69 29.20 15.23
C SER A 59 23.40 28.39 15.50
N THR A 60 22.68 28.04 14.44
CA THR A 60 21.61 27.04 14.48
C THR A 60 22.23 25.71 14.11
N ALA A 61 22.32 24.80 15.08
CA ALA A 61 22.77 23.44 14.85
C ALA A 61 21.93 22.79 13.73
N ALA A 62 22.59 22.17 12.75
CA ALA A 62 21.92 21.45 11.69
C ALA A 62 20.96 20.40 12.28
N THR A 63 19.71 20.38 11.82
CA THR A 63 18.67 19.47 12.33
C THR A 63 18.59 18.24 11.43
N VAL A 64 18.49 17.06 12.03
CA VAL A 64 18.31 15.81 11.28
C VAL A 64 16.87 15.74 10.76
N VAL A 65 16.72 15.58 9.45
CA VAL A 65 15.46 15.39 8.73
C VAL A 65 15.31 13.90 8.39
N LEU A 66 14.12 13.36 8.62
CA LEU A 66 13.79 11.98 8.30
C LEU A 66 12.82 11.97 7.10
N PRO A 67 13.24 11.47 5.92
CA PRO A 67 12.40 11.54 4.74
C PRO A 67 11.19 10.62 4.83
N ALA A 68 10.11 11.02 4.14
CA ALA A 68 8.94 10.18 3.95
C ALA A 68 9.18 9.18 2.81
N LEU A 69 8.48 8.05 2.88
CA LEU A 69 8.48 7.02 1.84
C LEU A 69 7.35 7.31 0.85
N ALA A 70 7.70 7.54 -0.42
CA ALA A 70 6.74 7.59 -1.51
C ALA A 70 6.44 6.19 -2.03
N LEU A 71 5.16 5.90 -2.22
CA LEU A 71 4.64 4.62 -2.65
C LEU A 71 3.67 4.82 -3.80
N ALA A 72 3.81 4.01 -4.84
CA ALA A 72 2.87 3.94 -5.95
C ALA A 72 2.17 2.59 -5.95
N PHE A 73 0.87 2.60 -6.15
CA PHE A 73 0.02 1.42 -6.23
C PHE A 73 -0.45 1.19 -7.66
N ASN A 74 -0.74 -0.07 -7.98
CA ASN A 74 -1.37 -0.43 -9.23
C ASN A 74 -2.30 -1.63 -9.03
N VAL A 75 -3.27 -1.76 -9.93
CA VAL A 75 -4.22 -2.87 -9.99
C VAL A 75 -4.06 -3.60 -11.32
N SER A 76 -3.88 -4.92 -11.27
CA SER A 76 -3.59 -5.72 -12.47
C SER A 76 -4.84 -6.09 -13.29
N ASN A 77 -6.01 -6.12 -12.66
CA ASN A 77 -7.18 -6.83 -13.16
C ASN A 77 -8.41 -5.95 -13.42
N GLY A 78 -8.24 -4.63 -13.55
CA GLY A 78 -9.31 -3.72 -13.96
C GLY A 78 -10.35 -3.39 -12.87
N VAL A 79 -10.15 -3.77 -11.61
CA VAL A 79 -11.09 -3.50 -10.52
C VAL A 79 -10.53 -2.44 -9.57
N SER A 80 -11.03 -1.21 -9.64
CA SER A 80 -10.58 -0.12 -8.75
C SER A 80 -10.84 -0.45 -7.28
N CYS A 81 -10.00 0.08 -6.39
CA CYS A 81 -10.09 -0.16 -4.96
C CYS A 81 -9.68 1.04 -4.11
N PHE A 82 -10.12 1.06 -2.87
CA PHE A 82 -9.76 2.06 -1.87
C PHE A 82 -8.81 1.47 -0.84
N VAL A 83 -7.66 2.09 -0.66
CA VAL A 83 -6.75 1.83 0.46
C VAL A 83 -7.15 2.75 1.62
N ASN A 84 -7.45 2.16 2.76
CA ASN A 84 -8.08 2.83 3.91
C ASN A 84 -7.16 2.97 5.11
N SER A 85 -6.21 2.07 5.26
CA SER A 85 -5.27 2.10 6.37
C SER A 85 -3.96 1.41 6.02
N TYR A 86 -2.96 1.68 6.84
CA TYR A 86 -1.68 1.00 6.79
C TYR A 86 -1.17 0.71 8.20
N VAL A 87 -0.32 -0.31 8.29
CA VAL A 87 0.42 -0.68 9.50
C VAL A 87 1.89 -0.78 9.13
N VAL A 88 2.74 -0.06 9.85
CA VAL A 88 4.19 -0.16 9.76
C VAL A 88 4.69 -0.99 10.93
N ARG A 89 5.48 -2.01 10.63
CA ARG A 89 6.14 -2.86 11.61
C ARG A 89 7.62 -2.90 11.37
N TYR A 90 8.38 -2.84 12.45
CA TYR A 90 9.84 -2.77 12.39
C TYR A 90 10.46 -4.09 12.79
N TYR A 91 11.45 -4.52 12.01
CA TYR A 91 12.14 -5.79 12.21
C TYR A 91 13.65 -5.59 12.19
N THR A 92 14.34 -6.36 13.00
CA THR A 92 15.79 -6.55 12.89
C THR A 92 16.11 -7.43 11.67
N PRO A 93 17.37 -7.49 11.20
CA PRO A 93 17.76 -8.25 10.00
C PRO A 93 17.48 -9.75 10.10
N ASP A 94 17.45 -10.30 11.31
CA ASP A 94 17.13 -11.68 11.63
C ASP A 94 15.61 -11.98 11.56
N GLY A 95 14.77 -10.96 11.34
CA GLY A 95 13.32 -11.06 11.25
C GLY A 95 12.58 -10.94 12.59
N SER A 96 13.29 -10.66 13.69
CA SER A 96 12.67 -10.42 14.99
C SER A 96 12.00 -9.03 15.03
N SER A 97 10.89 -8.88 15.77
CA SER A 97 10.25 -7.57 15.95
C SER A 97 11.16 -6.61 16.73
N LEU A 98 11.36 -5.40 16.21
CA LEU A 98 12.18 -4.38 16.84
C LEU A 98 11.55 -3.96 18.18
N ASN A 99 12.28 -4.17 19.27
CA ASN A 99 11.85 -3.84 20.63
C ASN A 99 10.44 -4.35 20.98
N GLY A 100 10.11 -5.58 20.53
CA GLY A 100 8.80 -6.20 20.77
C GLY A 100 7.62 -5.49 20.11
N GLY A 101 7.85 -4.71 19.05
CA GLY A 101 6.81 -3.96 18.33
C GLY A 101 6.43 -2.64 19.00
N LYS A 102 7.20 -2.16 19.98
CA LYS A 102 6.94 -0.87 20.66
C LYS A 102 6.90 0.33 19.72
N PHE A 103 7.60 0.24 18.59
CA PHE A 103 7.66 1.30 17.59
C PHE A 103 6.62 1.14 16.49
N ASP A 104 5.95 -0.01 16.40
CA ASP A 104 4.96 -0.29 15.36
C ASP A 104 3.85 0.75 15.42
N HIS A 105 3.46 1.26 14.26
CA HIS A 105 2.43 2.29 14.15
C HIS A 105 1.47 1.98 13.03
N SER A 106 0.30 2.61 13.07
CA SER A 106 -0.71 2.49 12.03
C SER A 106 -1.30 3.85 11.74
N GLY A 107 -1.77 4.03 10.52
CA GLY A 107 -2.41 5.26 10.08
C GLY A 107 -3.61 4.98 9.21
N ALA A 108 -4.49 5.97 9.14
CA ALA A 108 -5.55 6.00 8.15
C ALA A 108 -5.03 6.67 6.88
N ILE A 109 -5.45 6.15 5.73
CA ILE A 109 -5.22 6.73 4.42
C ILE A 109 -6.55 6.68 3.67
N SER A 110 -6.79 7.59 2.74
CA SER A 110 -7.94 7.48 1.84
C SER A 110 -7.42 7.68 0.43
N LEU A 111 -7.02 6.58 -0.18
CA LEU A 111 -6.47 6.56 -1.54
C LEU A 111 -7.36 5.68 -2.41
N LEU A 112 -7.94 6.28 -3.45
CA LEU A 112 -8.54 5.54 -4.55
C LEU A 112 -7.41 5.12 -5.49
N VAL A 113 -7.30 3.82 -5.74
CA VAL A 113 -6.42 3.25 -6.75
C VAL A 113 -7.28 2.89 -7.94
N ASP A 114 -7.19 3.71 -8.98
CA ASP A 114 -7.93 3.50 -10.21
C ASP A 114 -7.30 2.38 -11.03
N ALA A 115 -8.15 1.47 -11.48
CA ALA A 115 -7.73 0.42 -12.38
C ALA A 115 -7.53 0.95 -13.80
N PRO A 116 -6.56 0.41 -14.55
CA PRO A 116 -6.31 0.84 -15.92
C PRO A 116 -7.54 0.60 -16.80
N GLU A 117 -7.80 1.51 -17.73
CA GLU A 117 -8.82 1.32 -18.76
C GLU A 117 -8.48 0.06 -19.57
N MET A 118 -9.32 -0.97 -19.48
CA MET A 118 -9.19 -2.15 -20.35
C MET A 118 -9.73 -1.80 -21.75
N THR A 119 -8.89 -1.21 -22.59
CA THR A 119 -9.20 -1.14 -24.02
C THR A 119 -9.00 -2.52 -24.63
N TRP A 120 -10.09 -3.27 -24.78
CA TRP A 120 -10.10 -4.43 -25.68
C TRP A 120 -10.10 -3.91 -27.11
N SER A 121 -8.94 -3.47 -27.59
CA SER A 121 -8.74 -3.22 -29.01
C SER A 121 -8.41 -4.57 -29.65
N PRO A 122 -9.26 -5.14 -30.52
CA PRO A 122 -8.79 -6.18 -31.43
C PRO A 122 -7.61 -5.59 -32.20
N SER A 123 -6.51 -6.32 -32.26
CA SER A 123 -5.23 -5.87 -32.76
C SER A 123 -5.35 -5.25 -34.17
N GLU A 124 -5.44 -3.93 -34.21
CA GLU A 124 -5.12 -3.13 -35.37
C GLU A 124 -4.13 -2.06 -34.91
N GLU A 125 -2.99 -2.13 -35.57
CA GLU A 125 -1.80 -1.28 -35.63
C GLU A 125 -1.77 0.02 -34.79
N GLU A 126 -0.66 0.14 -34.07
CA GLU A 126 -0.08 1.31 -33.40
C GLU A 126 -0.65 2.69 -33.80
N GLU A 127 -1.40 3.32 -32.90
CA GLU A 127 -1.37 4.78 -32.76
C GLU A 127 -1.23 5.20 -31.30
N GLU A 128 -0.07 5.80 -31.03
CA GLU A 128 0.39 6.40 -29.80
C GLU A 128 -0.57 7.53 -29.37
N THR A 129 -1.56 7.19 -28.53
CA THR A 129 -2.41 8.21 -27.89
C THR A 129 -1.82 8.59 -26.54
N THR A 130 -1.06 9.67 -26.55
CA THR A 130 -0.56 10.37 -25.37
C THR A 130 -1.72 11.10 -24.68
N THR A 131 -2.40 10.43 -23.75
CA THR A 131 -3.38 11.12 -22.88
C THR A 131 -2.64 11.92 -21.82
N THR A 132 -2.45 13.19 -22.12
CA THR A 132 -1.91 14.21 -21.22
C THR A 132 -3.00 14.61 -20.22
N GLY A 133 -3.01 13.99 -19.05
CA GLY A 133 -3.89 14.31 -17.92
C GLY A 133 -3.12 15.02 -16.80
N SER A 134 -3.39 16.31 -16.63
CA SER A 134 -2.79 17.20 -15.64
C SER A 134 -3.13 16.81 -14.19
N GLY A 135 -2.11 16.56 -13.37
CA GLY A 135 -2.02 17.17 -12.02
C GLY A 135 -2.59 16.44 -10.81
N SER A 136 -2.41 15.13 -10.68
CA SER A 136 -2.35 14.42 -9.38
C SER A 136 -1.87 13.00 -9.67
N ALA A 137 -0.85 12.49 -9.00
CA ALA A 137 -0.42 11.12 -9.19
C ALA A 137 -1.53 10.18 -8.64
N PRO A 138 -2.39 9.57 -9.49
CA PRO A 138 -3.70 9.11 -9.04
C PRO A 138 -3.60 7.97 -8.02
N ASN A 139 -2.50 7.22 -8.05
CA ASN A 139 -2.30 6.02 -7.26
C ASN A 139 -1.05 6.11 -6.36
N GLN A 140 -0.67 7.32 -5.90
CA GLN A 140 0.51 7.51 -5.06
C GLN A 140 0.19 8.09 -3.68
N THR A 141 1.00 7.74 -2.70
CA THR A 141 0.96 8.32 -1.35
C THR A 141 2.35 8.40 -0.75
N SER A 142 2.54 9.35 0.16
CA SER A 142 3.73 9.41 1.02
C SER A 142 3.39 8.97 2.43
N ILE A 143 4.29 8.23 3.08
CA ILE A 143 4.10 7.75 4.45
C ILE A 143 5.37 8.03 5.26
N GLU A 144 5.19 8.58 6.45
CA GLU A 144 6.26 8.69 7.44
C GLU A 144 6.53 7.31 8.04
N VAL A 145 7.60 6.69 7.56
CA VAL A 145 8.08 5.38 8.01
C VAL A 145 9.28 5.53 8.95
N TYR A 146 10.17 6.49 8.70
CA TYR A 146 11.32 6.69 9.57
C TYR A 146 11.01 7.71 10.67
N LEU A 147 10.52 7.23 11.82
CA LEU A 147 10.13 8.10 12.93
C LEU A 147 11.33 8.51 13.81
N PRO A 148 11.29 9.70 14.46
CA PRO A 148 12.37 10.14 15.37
C PRO A 148 12.67 9.17 16.51
N SER A 149 11.65 8.49 17.04
CA SER A 149 11.80 7.48 18.10
C SER A 149 12.56 6.24 17.63
N VAL A 150 12.32 5.81 16.39
CA VAL A 150 13.02 4.70 15.73
C VAL A 150 14.47 5.09 15.48
N TYR A 151 14.71 6.28 14.90
CA TYR A 151 16.06 6.80 14.67
C TYR A 151 16.88 6.90 15.97
N ALA A 152 16.29 7.45 17.03
CA ALA A 152 16.95 7.56 18.33
C ALA A 152 17.28 6.19 18.93
N PHE A 153 16.38 5.20 18.79
CA PHE A 153 16.61 3.84 19.26
C PHE A 153 17.73 3.15 18.47
N MET A 154 17.75 3.29 17.15
CA MET A 154 18.79 2.70 16.30
C MET A 154 20.17 3.27 16.59
N ASN A 155 20.28 4.56 16.90
CA ASN A 155 21.57 5.20 17.19
C ASN A 155 22.08 5.04 18.63
N LYS A 156 21.18 4.95 19.62
CA LYS A 156 21.56 4.99 21.04
C LYS A 156 21.40 3.65 21.76
N GLY A 157 20.78 2.68 21.10
CA GLY A 157 20.54 1.35 21.63
C GLY A 157 19.62 1.34 22.86
N ASN A 158 19.32 0.13 23.33
CA ASN A 158 18.71 -0.09 24.63
C ASN A 158 19.85 -0.15 25.68
N THR A 159 20.04 0.91 26.46
CA THR A 159 20.98 1.00 27.62
C THR A 159 22.49 0.83 27.38
N VAL A 160 22.95 0.38 26.20
CA VAL A 160 24.38 0.27 25.85
C VAL A 160 24.66 1.13 24.61
N ILE A 161 25.53 2.12 24.76
CA ILE A 161 25.77 3.24 23.83
C ILE A 161 26.42 2.80 22.50
N THR A 162 26.76 1.52 22.33
CA THR A 162 27.51 1.00 21.17
C THR A 162 26.72 0.12 20.21
N ASP A 163 25.50 -0.26 20.55
CA ASP A 163 24.72 -1.19 19.72
C ASP A 163 23.89 -0.42 18.70
N ASP A 164 24.55 0.03 17.62
CA ASP A 164 23.81 0.32 16.39
C ASP A 164 23.16 -0.99 15.92
N VAL A 165 21.83 -1.02 15.95
CA VAL A 165 21.02 -2.17 15.53
C VAL A 165 20.66 -2.14 14.04
N SER A 166 21.27 -1.22 13.27
CA SER A 166 21.12 -1.14 11.82
C SER A 166 21.76 -2.34 11.11
N PRO A 167 21.14 -2.87 10.04
CA PRO A 167 19.96 -2.32 9.36
C PRO A 167 18.63 -2.71 10.04
N VAL A 168 17.66 -1.80 10.04
CA VAL A 168 16.28 -2.11 10.44
C VAL A 168 15.40 -2.17 9.20
N ILE A 169 14.51 -3.16 9.12
CA ILE A 169 13.57 -3.32 8.02
C ILE A 169 12.20 -2.84 8.49
N ALA A 170 11.64 -1.84 7.82
CA ALA A 170 10.25 -1.46 7.98
C ALA A 170 9.39 -2.19 6.95
N LYS A 171 8.43 -2.99 7.42
CA LYS A 171 7.39 -3.60 6.60
C LYS A 171 6.11 -2.78 6.72
N ILE A 172 5.53 -2.41 5.59
CA ILE A 172 4.26 -1.69 5.54
C ILE A 172 3.20 -2.61 4.94
N GLU A 173 2.13 -2.85 5.68
CA GLU A 173 0.94 -3.57 5.20
C GLU A 173 -0.20 -2.56 4.97
N PHE A 174 -0.80 -2.62 3.79
CA PHE A 174 -1.94 -1.80 3.37
C PHE A 174 -3.21 -2.62 3.40
N LEU A 175 -4.27 -2.02 3.91
CA LEU A 175 -5.59 -2.63 4.01
C LEU A 175 -6.62 -1.71 3.37
N GLY A 176 -7.60 -2.31 2.72
CA GLY A 176 -8.61 -1.57 1.99
C GLY A 176 -9.78 -2.44 1.56
N LYS A 177 -10.60 -1.87 0.68
CA LYS A 177 -11.70 -2.59 0.04
C LYS A 177 -11.79 -2.23 -1.43
N ASP A 178 -12.15 -3.19 -2.26
CA ASP A 178 -12.49 -2.92 -3.66
C ASP A 178 -13.90 -2.37 -3.83
N ILE A 179 -14.26 -1.99 -5.07
CA ILE A 179 -15.60 -1.50 -5.41
C ILE A 179 -16.72 -2.53 -5.18
N ASN A 180 -16.36 -3.81 -5.04
CA ASN A 180 -17.27 -4.91 -4.72
C ASN A 180 -17.31 -5.23 -3.21
N ASP A 181 -16.80 -4.32 -2.35
CA ASP A 181 -16.70 -4.44 -0.89
C ASP A 181 -15.82 -5.61 -0.40
N LYS A 182 -14.94 -6.14 -1.26
CA LYS A 182 -14.02 -7.22 -0.87
C LYS A 182 -12.74 -6.66 -0.30
N GLU A 183 -12.22 -7.31 0.73
CA GLU A 183 -10.95 -6.94 1.33
C GLU A 183 -9.80 -7.03 0.33
N ILE A 184 -8.95 -6.02 0.33
CA ILE A 184 -7.69 -5.98 -0.41
C ILE A 184 -6.53 -5.78 0.54
N ARG A 185 -5.37 -6.32 0.15
CA ARG A 185 -4.12 -6.17 0.89
C ARG A 185 -2.97 -5.94 -0.06
N ALA A 186 -2.03 -5.08 0.32
CA ALA A 186 -0.76 -4.93 -0.34
C ALA A 186 0.34 -4.75 0.70
N ALA A 187 1.59 -5.05 0.34
CA ALA A 187 2.71 -4.88 1.26
C ALA A 187 3.92 -4.28 0.54
N ALA A 188 4.68 -3.49 1.29
CA ALA A 188 5.98 -2.97 0.90
C ALA A 188 6.99 -3.21 2.03
N GLN A 189 8.28 -3.15 1.68
CA GLN A 189 9.34 -3.15 2.67
C GLN A 189 10.42 -2.13 2.28
N VAL A 190 11.02 -1.51 3.27
CA VAL A 190 12.12 -0.55 3.08
C VAL A 190 13.15 -0.70 4.20
N ASN A 191 14.42 -0.55 3.85
CA ASN A 191 15.51 -0.57 4.83
C ASN A 191 15.70 0.82 5.44
N LEU A 192 15.97 0.88 6.73
CA LEU A 192 16.29 2.09 7.49
C LEU A 192 17.78 2.07 7.85
N VAL A 193 18.45 3.21 7.70
CA VAL A 193 19.87 3.35 8.02
C VAL A 193 20.12 4.55 8.93
N THR A 194 21.07 4.43 9.85
CA THR A 194 21.44 5.49 10.82
C THR A 194 22.36 6.56 10.25
N THR A 195 23.15 6.21 9.23
CA THR A 195 24.14 7.10 8.60
C THR A 195 23.45 8.29 7.96
N ILE A 196 23.86 9.51 8.29
CA ILE A 196 23.33 10.72 7.65
C ILE A 196 23.82 10.78 6.20
N LYS A 197 22.94 11.15 5.27
CA LYS A 197 23.30 11.37 3.87
C LYS A 197 24.23 12.57 3.77
N GLU A 198 25.40 12.37 3.17
CA GLU A 198 26.36 13.44 2.92
C GLU A 198 25.77 14.38 1.85
N ALA A 199 25.94 15.70 2.03
CA ALA A 199 25.60 16.65 0.99
C ALA A 199 26.56 16.41 -0.18
N ASP A 200 26.04 16.24 -1.40
CA ASP A 200 26.87 16.11 -2.59
C ASP A 200 27.70 17.40 -2.73
N GLU A 201 28.96 17.36 -2.30
CA GLU A 201 29.97 18.37 -2.60
C GLU A 201 30.18 18.32 -4.13
N SER A 202 29.39 19.09 -4.86
CA SER A 202 29.56 19.27 -6.29
C SER A 202 30.78 20.16 -6.53
N GLU A 203 31.90 19.54 -6.88
CA GLU A 203 33.08 20.20 -7.49
C GLU A 203 32.77 20.74 -8.90
#